data_AF-A0ABD1DJM0-F1
#
_entry.id   AF-A0ABD1DJM0-F1
#
_cell.length_a   1.000
_cell.length_b   1.000
_cell.length_c   1.000
_cell.angle_alpha   90.00
_cell.angle_beta   90.00
_cell.angle_gamma   90.00
#
_symmetry.space_group_name_H-M   'P 1'
#
loop_
_entity.id
_entity.type
_entity.pdbx_description
1 polymer ?
#
loop_
_entity_poly.entity_id
_entity_poly.type
_entity_poly.pdbx_seq_one_letter_code
_entity_poly.pdbx_strand_id
1 'polypeptide(L)'
;MPPANANTTMAQPPTRSLMRILFQTFMNSLKPRQLKGNLVGEDYFGNKYYEIPANSALGQTRNQRWFEPTEKEAYNQEVTAEWEAWLRGRRKEPPTEQELLRNLAIMKLKEKNAAELEAKHAKPKDLTELEKNTTGMGSFPQYEDYEVMPGKGKREK
;
A
#
# COMPACT_ATOMS: atom_id res chain seq x y z
N MET A 1 -24.56 -21.68 -64.20
CA MET A 1 -24.46 -20.22 -64.50
C MET A 1 -25.82 -19.60 -64.28
N PRO A 2 -26.04 -18.95 -63.13
CA PRO A 2 -26.20 -17.49 -63.06
C PRO A 2 -25.39 -16.83 -61.91
N PRO A 3 -25.26 -15.48 -61.90
CA PRO A 3 -24.15 -14.75 -61.27
C PRO A 3 -24.33 -14.37 -59.79
N ALA A 4 -23.19 -14.24 -59.11
CA ALA A 4 -23.02 -13.69 -57.79
C ALA A 4 -23.25 -12.17 -57.78
N ASN A 5 -24.09 -11.68 -56.86
CA ASN A 5 -24.18 -10.26 -56.53
C ASN A 5 -23.68 -10.06 -55.09
N ALA A 6 -22.50 -9.46 -55.00
CA ALA A 6 -21.87 -9.06 -53.76
C ALA A 6 -22.60 -7.85 -53.17
N ASN A 7 -23.15 -8.00 -51.97
CA ASN A 7 -23.62 -6.86 -51.18
C ASN A 7 -22.40 -6.22 -50.49
N THR A 8 -21.88 -5.15 -51.10
CA THR A 8 -20.86 -4.27 -50.53
C THR A 8 -21.40 -3.57 -49.30
N THR A 9 -20.90 -3.90 -48.12
CA THR A 9 -21.05 -3.11 -46.90
C THR A 9 -20.20 -1.84 -47.01
N MET A 10 -20.83 -0.73 -47.40
CA MET A 10 -20.20 0.60 -47.33
C MET A 10 -19.96 0.97 -45.86
N ALA A 11 -18.70 0.90 -45.41
CA ALA A 11 -18.27 1.50 -44.15
C ALA A 11 -18.35 3.02 -44.29
N GLN A 12 -19.41 3.63 -43.73
CA GLN A 12 -19.55 5.07 -43.69
C GLN A 12 -18.47 5.68 -42.77
N PRO A 13 -17.60 6.59 -43.25
CA PRO A 13 -16.68 7.28 -42.36
C PRO A 13 -17.49 8.18 -41.42
N PRO A 14 -17.20 8.22 -40.11
CA PRO A 14 -17.99 9.01 -39.18
C PRO A 14 -17.76 10.51 -39.40
N THR A 15 -18.54 11.13 -40.29
CA THR A 15 -18.62 12.60 -40.45
C THR A 15 -19.54 13.21 -39.39
N ARG A 16 -19.37 12.82 -38.12
CA ARG A 16 -20.13 13.38 -37.00
C ARG A 16 -19.52 14.71 -36.57
N SER A 17 -19.87 15.77 -37.31
CA SER A 17 -19.85 17.19 -36.91
C SER A 17 -18.67 17.61 -36.01
N LEU A 18 -17.53 17.94 -36.62
CA LEU A 18 -16.33 18.44 -35.92
C LEU A 18 -16.62 19.62 -34.98
N MET A 19 -17.51 20.55 -35.39
CA MET A 19 -17.94 21.67 -34.55
C MET A 19 -18.66 21.22 -33.28
N ARG A 20 -19.47 20.16 -33.35
CA ARG A 20 -20.15 19.59 -32.18
C ARG A 20 -19.14 18.93 -31.24
N ILE A 21 -18.11 18.28 -31.78
CA ILE A 21 -17.03 17.69 -30.98
C ILE A 21 -16.28 18.80 -30.24
N LEU A 22 -15.88 19.87 -30.95
CA LEU A 22 -15.19 21.02 -30.35
C LEU A 22 -16.05 21.74 -29.29
N PHE A 23 -17.34 21.92 -29.56
CA PHE A 23 -18.26 22.50 -28.58
C PHE A 23 -18.46 21.57 -27.37
N GLN A 24 -18.57 20.26 -27.59
CA GLN A 24 -18.71 19.28 -26.52
C GLN A 24 -17.45 19.20 -25.65
N THR A 25 -16.25 19.25 -26.24
CA THR A 25 -14.99 19.28 -25.50
C THR A 25 -14.84 20.59 -24.71
N PHE A 26 -15.19 21.72 -25.31
CA PHE A 26 -15.22 23.04 -24.65
C PHE A 26 -16.21 23.10 -23.47
N MET A 27 -17.45 22.65 -23.67
CA MET A 27 -18.43 22.62 -22.57
C MET A 27 -18.05 21.61 -21.48
N ASN A 28 -17.36 20.52 -21.84
CA ASN A 28 -16.84 19.57 -20.86
C ASN A 28 -15.66 20.12 -20.06
N SER A 29 -14.82 21.00 -20.63
CA SER A 29 -13.70 21.61 -19.89
C SER A 29 -14.16 22.65 -18.86
N LEU A 30 -15.36 23.20 -19.03
CA LEU A 30 -16.00 24.13 -18.09
C LEU A 30 -16.77 23.44 -16.95
N LYS A 31 -16.94 22.10 -17.00
CA LYS A 31 -17.62 21.38 -15.92
C LYS A 31 -16.75 21.37 -14.66
N PRO A 32 -17.25 21.82 -13.51
CA PRO A 32 -16.48 21.83 -12.27
C PRO A 32 -16.12 20.39 -11.86
N ARG A 33 -14.90 20.22 -11.35
CA ARG A 33 -14.46 18.94 -10.77
C ARG A 33 -15.28 18.64 -9.52
N GLN A 34 -15.51 17.35 -9.25
CA GLN A 34 -16.05 16.94 -7.94
C GLN A 34 -15.05 17.32 -6.87
N LEU A 35 -15.40 18.30 -6.03
CA LEU A 35 -14.58 18.71 -4.88
C LEU A 35 -14.98 17.95 -3.61
N LYS A 36 -16.23 17.49 -3.54
CA LYS A 36 -16.75 16.73 -2.40
C LYS A 36 -16.47 15.25 -2.62
N GLY A 37 -15.68 14.66 -1.73
CA GLY A 37 -15.46 13.22 -1.68
C GLY A 37 -16.66 12.48 -1.12
N ASN A 38 -16.79 11.22 -1.54
CA ASN A 38 -17.76 10.30 -0.96
C ASN A 38 -17.25 9.82 0.39
N LEU A 39 -18.08 9.86 1.43
CA LEU A 39 -17.74 9.29 2.73
C LEU A 39 -17.65 7.77 2.59
N VAL A 40 -16.48 7.22 2.90
CA VAL A 40 -16.20 5.78 2.77
C VAL A 40 -16.36 5.07 4.11
N GLY A 41 -15.88 5.69 5.19
CA GLY A 41 -15.94 5.09 6.51
C GLY A 41 -15.30 5.94 7.59
N GLU A 42 -15.27 5.38 8.80
CA GLU A 42 -14.73 5.97 10.02
C GLU A 42 -13.82 4.95 10.73
N ASP A 43 -12.82 5.45 11.45
CA ASP A 43 -11.92 4.64 12.28
C ASP A 43 -12.34 4.67 13.76
N TYR A 44 -11.79 3.80 14.60
CA TYR A 44 -12.06 3.80 16.04
C TYR A 44 -11.56 5.07 16.76
N PHE A 45 -10.76 5.91 16.09
CA PHE A 45 -10.36 7.25 16.53
C PHE A 45 -11.36 8.37 16.15
N GLY A 46 -12.39 8.06 15.37
CA GLY A 46 -13.38 9.03 14.87
C GLY A 46 -12.99 9.77 13.60
N ASN A 47 -11.83 9.45 13.01
CA ASN A 47 -11.38 10.03 11.75
C ASN A 47 -12.28 9.60 10.60
N LYS A 48 -12.72 10.54 9.75
CA LYS A 48 -13.61 10.26 8.61
C LYS A 48 -12.85 10.23 7.30
N TYR A 49 -13.07 9.20 6.50
CA TYR A 49 -12.31 8.96 5.28
C TYR A 49 -13.16 9.18 4.04
N TYR A 50 -12.57 9.83 3.05
CA TYR A 50 -13.24 10.24 1.82
C TYR A 50 -12.49 9.77 0.58
N GLU A 51 -13.25 9.44 -0.48
CA GLU A 51 -12.70 9.07 -1.79
C GLU A 51 -13.43 9.79 -2.92
N ILE A 52 -12.66 10.29 -3.89
CA ILE A 52 -13.16 10.64 -5.22
C ILE A 52 -12.64 9.56 -6.19
N PRO A 53 -13.54 8.84 -6.90
CA PRO A 53 -13.13 7.84 -7.88
C PRO A 53 -12.42 8.51 -9.05
N ALA A 54 -11.45 7.80 -9.63
CA ALA A 54 -10.75 8.25 -10.83
C ALA A 54 -11.75 8.52 -11.98
N ASN A 55 -11.71 9.73 -12.52
CA ASN A 55 -12.48 10.09 -13.70
C ASN A 55 -11.55 10.21 -14.93
N SER A 56 -11.53 9.17 -15.75
CA SER A 56 -10.74 9.12 -16.99
C SER A 56 -11.08 10.26 -17.96
N ALA A 57 -12.34 10.70 -17.99
CA ALA A 57 -12.78 11.80 -18.87
C ALA A 57 -12.19 13.16 -18.46
N LEU A 58 -11.77 13.31 -17.21
CA LEU A 58 -11.12 14.51 -16.67
C LEU A 58 -9.59 14.37 -16.59
N GLY A 59 -9.02 13.28 -17.13
CA GLY A 59 -7.59 12.98 -17.03
C GLY A 59 -7.13 12.54 -15.64
N GLN A 60 -8.06 12.18 -14.75
CA GLN A 60 -7.73 11.65 -13.42
C GLN A 60 -7.55 10.14 -13.52
N THR A 61 -6.30 9.67 -13.38
CA THR A 61 -5.96 8.24 -13.47
C THR A 61 -5.98 7.52 -12.13
N ARG A 62 -5.97 8.26 -11.01
CA ARG A 62 -5.90 7.73 -9.64
C ARG A 62 -7.04 8.27 -8.79
N ASN A 63 -7.53 7.43 -7.89
CA ASN A 63 -8.51 7.85 -6.89
C ASN A 63 -7.85 8.85 -5.94
N GLN A 64 -8.55 9.94 -5.63
CA GLN A 64 -8.09 10.90 -4.63
C GLN A 64 -8.68 10.49 -3.28
N ARG A 65 -7.80 10.28 -2.30
CA ARG A 65 -8.17 9.78 -0.97
C ARG A 65 -7.62 10.73 0.08
N TRP A 66 -8.44 11.07 1.05
CA TRP A 66 -8.04 11.91 2.18
C TRP A 66 -8.92 11.59 3.40
N PHE A 67 -8.57 12.17 4.54
CA PHE A 67 -9.37 12.05 5.75
C PHE A 67 -9.57 13.42 6.39
N GLU A 68 -10.62 13.55 7.18
CA GLU A 68 -10.89 14.67 8.06
C GLU A 68 -10.64 14.20 9.50
N PRO A 69 -9.65 14.79 10.21
CA PRO A 69 -9.43 14.52 11.63
C PRO A 69 -10.65 14.91 12.47
N THR A 70 -10.88 14.18 13.57
CA THR A 70 -11.92 14.56 14.56
C THR A 70 -11.63 15.94 15.16
N GLU A 71 -10.37 16.19 15.51
CA GLU A 71 -9.90 17.46 16.04
C GLU A 71 -9.20 18.27 14.92
N LYS A 72 -9.81 19.39 14.51
CA LYS A 72 -9.36 20.19 13.37
C LYS A 72 -7.97 20.82 13.54
N GLU A 73 -7.50 20.94 14.78
CA GLU A 73 -6.21 21.55 15.13
C GLU A 73 -5.12 20.51 15.44
N ALA A 74 -5.49 19.22 15.47
CA ALA A 74 -4.55 18.13 15.74
C ALA A 74 -3.82 17.70 14.46
N TYR A 75 -2.67 18.32 14.19
CA TYR A 75 -1.80 17.92 13.07
C TYR A 75 -1.16 16.54 13.24
N ASN A 76 -1.10 16.03 14.47
CA ASN A 76 -0.48 14.75 14.83
C ASN A 76 -1.53 13.65 15.09
N GLN A 77 -2.71 13.74 14.49
CA GLN A 77 -3.75 12.74 14.69
C GLN A 77 -3.27 11.36 14.21
N GLU A 78 -3.33 10.37 15.09
CA GLU A 78 -2.98 9.00 14.76
C GLU A 78 -4.02 8.41 13.78
N VAL A 79 -3.51 7.71 12.77
CA VAL A 79 -4.28 7.00 11.76
C VAL A 79 -3.94 5.53 11.92
N THR A 80 -4.95 4.65 11.92
CA THR A 80 -4.69 3.21 11.91
C THR A 80 -3.89 2.76 10.70
N ALA A 81 -3.10 1.71 10.87
CA ALA A 81 -2.27 1.15 9.81
C ALA A 81 -3.09 0.72 8.58
N GLU A 82 -4.31 0.24 8.79
CA GLU A 82 -5.24 -0.21 7.76
C GLU A 82 -5.70 0.95 6.89
N TRP A 83 -6.16 2.04 7.52
CA TRP A 83 -6.58 3.25 6.82
C TRP A 83 -5.39 3.98 6.18
N GLU A 84 -4.23 3.98 6.82
CA GLU A 84 -2.99 4.54 6.27
C GLU A 84 -2.56 3.80 4.98
N ALA A 85 -2.66 2.47 4.96
CA ALA A 85 -2.39 1.66 3.78
C ALA A 85 -3.37 1.94 2.64
N TRP A 86 -4.64 2.19 2.96
CA TRP A 86 -5.66 2.57 1.97
C TRP A 86 -5.44 4.00 1.44
N LEU A 87 -5.17 4.98 2.29
CA LEU A 87 -4.86 6.35 1.89
C LEU A 87 -3.66 6.42 0.93
N ARG A 88 -2.62 5.63 1.20
CA ARG A 88 -1.42 5.53 0.34
C ARG A 88 -1.63 4.72 -0.94
N GLY A 89 -2.82 4.15 -1.16
CA GLY A 89 -3.11 3.35 -2.34
C GLY A 89 -2.48 1.95 -2.34
N ARG A 90 -1.95 1.48 -1.21
CA ARG A 90 -1.46 0.09 -1.09
C ARG A 90 -2.63 -0.90 -1.08
N ARG A 91 -3.75 -0.51 -0.47
CA ARG A 91 -5.03 -1.25 -0.50
C ARG A 91 -5.98 -0.59 -1.50
N LYS A 92 -6.67 -1.40 -2.31
CA LYS A 92 -7.72 -0.91 -3.22
C LYS A 92 -9.01 -0.62 -2.45
N GLU A 93 -9.43 -1.59 -1.65
CA GLU A 93 -10.65 -1.54 -0.85
C GLU A 93 -10.39 -0.92 0.53
N PRO A 94 -11.32 -0.14 1.08
CA PRO A 94 -11.22 0.39 2.42
C PRO A 94 -11.30 -0.75 3.45
N PRO A 95 -10.68 -0.57 4.62
CA PRO A 95 -10.79 -1.59 5.67
C PRO A 95 -12.20 -1.63 6.26
N THR A 96 -12.60 -2.80 6.75
CA THR A 96 -13.91 -2.99 7.38
C THR A 96 -13.82 -2.83 8.90
N GLU A 97 -14.90 -2.38 9.53
CA GLU A 97 -14.97 -2.20 10.99
C GLU A 97 -14.62 -3.50 11.75
N GLN A 98 -15.09 -4.64 11.26
CA GLN A 98 -14.78 -5.95 11.84
C GLN A 98 -13.29 -6.30 11.76
N GLU A 99 -12.61 -5.91 10.66
CA GLU A 99 -11.17 -6.09 10.52
C GLU A 99 -10.41 -5.22 11.52
N LEU A 100 -10.80 -3.95 11.66
CA LEU A 100 -10.23 -3.02 12.63
C LEU A 100 -10.33 -3.57 14.06
N LEU A 101 -11.53 -4.01 14.47
CA LEU A 101 -11.75 -4.56 15.80
C LEU A 101 -10.92 -5.83 16.06
N ARG A 102 -10.81 -6.70 15.06
CA ARG A 102 -9.98 -7.91 15.14
C ARG A 102 -8.51 -7.55 15.33
N ASN A 103 -7.99 -6.61 14.55
CA ASN A 103 -6.59 -6.22 14.59
C ASN A 103 -6.26 -5.50 15.92
N LEU A 104 -7.18 -4.67 16.42
CA LEU A 104 -7.10 -4.08 17.75
C LEU A 104 -7.04 -5.15 18.85
N ALA A 105 -7.89 -6.18 18.78
CA ALA A 105 -7.85 -7.29 19.73
C ALA A 105 -6.50 -8.05 19.69
N ILE A 106 -5.96 -8.29 18.49
CA ILE A 106 -4.65 -8.93 18.31
C ILE A 106 -3.54 -8.05 18.90
N MET A 107 -3.58 -6.73 18.68
CA MET A 107 -2.61 -5.79 19.23
C MET A 107 -2.59 -5.84 20.76
N LYS A 108 -3.76 -5.74 21.40
CA LYS A 108 -3.90 -5.83 22.87
C LYS A 108 -3.44 -7.18 23.43
N LEU A 109 -3.70 -8.26 22.70
CA LEU A 109 -3.23 -9.59 23.11
C LEU A 109 -1.71 -9.71 23.04
N LYS A 110 -1.10 -9.19 21.97
CA LYS A 110 0.36 -9.15 21.82
C LYS A 110 1.03 -8.31 22.90
N GLU A 111 0.44 -7.17 23.25
CA GLU A 111 0.91 -6.31 24.33
C GLU A 111 0.96 -7.06 25.67
N LYS A 112 -0.12 -7.76 26.02
CA LYS A 112 -0.16 -8.59 27.23
C LYS A 112 0.87 -9.71 27.22
N ASN A 113 0.96 -10.45 26.10
CA ASN A 113 1.94 -11.53 25.96
C ASN A 113 3.39 -11.00 26.05
N ALA A 114 3.65 -9.82 25.48
CA ALA A 114 4.96 -9.17 25.56
C ALA A 114 5.30 -8.78 27.00
N ALA A 115 4.35 -8.19 27.74
CA ALA A 115 4.54 -7.85 29.15
C ALA A 115 4.78 -9.09 30.02
N GLU A 116 4.06 -10.19 29.78
CA GLU A 116 4.29 -11.46 30.47
C GLU A 116 5.67 -12.06 30.14
N LEU A 117 6.09 -11.96 28.88
CA LEU A 117 7.40 -12.44 28.44
C LEU A 117 8.52 -11.61 29.06
N GLU A 118 8.36 -10.28 29.10
CA GLU A 118 9.29 -9.37 29.74
C GLU A 118 9.40 -9.65 31.24
N ALA A 119 8.28 -9.85 31.94
CA ALA A 119 8.32 -10.23 33.36
C ALA A 119 9.02 -11.58 33.60
N LYS A 120 8.83 -12.56 32.71
CA LYS A 120 9.51 -13.88 32.78
C LYS A 120 11.00 -13.76 32.48
N HIS A 121 11.40 -12.86 31.58
CA HIS A 121 12.79 -12.67 31.12
C HIS A 121 13.46 -11.38 31.64
N ALA A 122 12.91 -10.74 32.67
CA ALA A 122 13.46 -9.52 33.28
C ALA A 122 14.78 -9.76 34.03
N LYS A 123 15.10 -11.03 34.34
CA LYS A 123 16.44 -11.40 34.80
C LYS A 123 17.41 -11.26 33.63
N PRO A 124 18.59 -10.63 33.82
CA PRO A 124 19.52 -10.38 32.72
C PRO A 124 19.76 -11.69 31.99
N LYS A 125 19.34 -11.73 30.71
CA LYS A 125 19.79 -12.78 29.79
C LYS A 125 21.30 -12.61 29.75
N ASP A 126 22.01 -13.46 30.47
CA ASP A 126 23.44 -13.62 30.35
C ASP A 126 23.71 -13.83 28.85
N LEU A 127 24.23 -12.78 28.19
CA LEU A 127 24.50 -12.73 26.75
C LEU A 127 25.45 -13.86 26.30
N THR A 128 26.05 -14.56 27.27
CA THR A 128 26.84 -15.77 27.15
C THR A 128 26.06 -17.03 26.77
N GLU A 129 24.74 -17.09 27.03
CA GLU A 129 23.89 -18.25 26.67
C GLU A 129 23.19 -18.13 25.31
N LEU A 130 23.34 -17.01 24.61
CA LEU A 130 23.00 -16.98 23.19
C LEU A 130 23.99 -17.91 22.49
N GLU A 131 23.56 -19.14 22.24
CA GLU A 131 24.26 -20.10 21.39
C GLU A 131 24.70 -19.34 20.15
N LYS A 132 26.01 -19.10 20.03
CA LYS A 132 26.60 -18.50 18.85
C LYS A 132 26.32 -19.47 17.73
N ASN A 133 25.21 -19.25 17.04
CA ASN A 133 24.80 -20.07 15.92
C ASN A 133 25.96 -20.01 14.93
N THR A 134 26.68 -21.12 14.80
CA THR A 134 27.82 -21.27 13.90
C THR A 134 27.29 -21.38 12.47
N THR A 135 26.36 -20.53 12.06
CA THR A 135 25.79 -20.47 10.72
C THR A 135 25.78 -19.00 10.31
N GLY A 136 26.80 -18.59 9.56
CA GLY A 136 27.08 -17.19 9.23
C GLY A 136 28.53 -17.02 8.77
N MET A 137 29.02 -15.81 8.53
CA MET A 137 30.38 -15.57 7.97
C MET A 137 31.53 -16.26 8.73
N GLY A 138 31.33 -16.66 10.00
CA GLY A 138 32.28 -17.44 10.81
C GLY A 138 32.01 -18.96 10.88
N SER A 139 31.03 -19.48 10.13
CA SER A 139 30.65 -20.91 10.10
C SER A 139 31.35 -21.73 9.04
N PHE A 140 32.11 -21.09 8.17
CA PHE A 140 32.76 -21.78 7.08
C PHE A 140 33.91 -22.64 7.62
N PRO A 141 34.04 -23.92 7.21
CA PRO A 141 35.17 -24.75 7.59
C PRO A 141 36.49 -24.04 7.23
N GLN A 142 37.38 -23.85 8.21
CA GLN A 142 38.72 -23.32 8.00
C GLN A 142 39.67 -24.50 7.79
N TYR A 143 40.48 -24.45 6.73
CA TYR A 143 41.45 -25.48 6.37
C TYR A 143 42.87 -24.94 6.61
N GLU A 144 43.73 -25.73 7.25
CA GLU A 144 45.11 -25.33 7.61
C GLU A 144 46.02 -25.07 6.39
N ASP A 145 45.62 -25.54 5.21
CA ASP A 145 46.37 -25.40 3.96
C ASP A 145 46.15 -24.06 3.26
N TYR A 146 45.16 -23.26 3.70
CA TYR A 146 44.79 -22.01 3.05
C TYR A 146 44.98 -20.80 3.96
N GLU A 147 45.55 -19.73 3.41
CA GLU A 147 45.74 -18.47 4.13
C GLU A 147 44.43 -17.68 4.20
N VAL A 148 44.10 -17.15 5.39
CA VAL A 148 42.90 -16.31 5.59
C VAL A 148 43.12 -14.87 5.11
N MET A 149 44.38 -14.40 5.08
CA MET A 149 44.77 -13.12 4.51
C MET A 149 46.01 -13.34 3.63
N PRO A 150 46.00 -12.89 2.36
CA PRO A 150 47.11 -13.11 1.44
C PRO A 150 48.39 -12.45 1.96
N GLY A 151 49.47 -13.24 2.08
CA GLY A 151 50.79 -12.74 2.48
C GLY A 151 51.03 -12.68 4.00
N LYS A 152 50.07 -13.11 4.82
CA LYS A 152 50.32 -13.48 6.23
C LYS A 152 50.43 -15.00 6.29
N GLY A 153 51.60 -15.50 6.66
CA GLY A 153 51.85 -16.94 6.78
C GLY A 153 50.86 -17.64 7.72
N LYS A 154 50.86 -18.98 7.65
CA LYS A 154 50.00 -19.86 8.46
C LYS A 154 49.96 -19.40 9.93
N ARG A 155 48.78 -19.41 10.56
CA ARG A 155 48.65 -19.06 11.98
C ARG A 155 49.49 -20.04 12.81
N GLU A 156 50.61 -19.57 13.36
CA GLU A 156 51.32 -20.31 14.40
C GLU A 156 50.46 -20.33 15.67
N LYS A 157 50.44 -21.49 16.35
CA LYS A 157 49.59 -21.74 17.53
C LYS A 157 50.04 -20.94 18.74
#